data_AF-Q11LX2-F1
#
_entry.id   AF-Q11LX2-F1
#
_cell.length_a   1.000
_cell.length_b   1.000
_cell.length_c   1.000
_cell.angle_alpha   90.00
_cell.angle_beta   90.00
_cell.angle_gamma   90.00
#
_symmetry.space_group_name_H-M   'P 1'
#
loop_
_entity.id
_entity.type
_entity.pdbx_description
1 polymer ?
#
loop_
_entity_poly.entity_id
_entity_poly.type
_entity_poly.pdbx_seq_one_letter_code
_entity_poly.pdbx_strand_id
1 'polypeptide(L)'
;MAMRSRLTGSAGTVEVSTGDRFHADGVEWEIVGFTGESIYSPSNIGGTPIVRCRAHPETPPFWARWEEADGTVEWCGDSIASAIIRGRAALKMEGRDG
;
A
#
# COMPACT_ATOMS: atom_id res chain seq x y z
N MET A 1 14.69 14.76 1.79
CA MET A 1 14.05 14.08 2.94
C MET A 1 12.98 13.17 2.37
N ALA A 2 12.94 11.89 2.76
CA ALA A 2 11.84 11.01 2.36
C ALA A 2 10.55 11.46 3.06
N MET A 3 9.49 11.67 2.29
CA MET A 3 8.19 12.05 2.82
C MET A 3 7.60 10.85 3.57
N ARG A 4 7.25 11.03 4.84
CA ARG A 4 6.65 9.99 5.68
C ARG A 4 5.17 10.28 5.88
N SER A 5 4.37 9.22 5.85
CA SER A 5 2.94 9.28 6.09
C SER A 5 2.53 8.20 7.09
N ARG A 6 1.53 8.54 7.90
CA ARG A 6 0.87 7.59 8.80
C ARG A 6 -0.40 7.10 8.12
N LEU A 7 -0.45 5.81 7.80
CA LEU A 7 -1.62 5.17 7.21
C LEU A 7 -2.35 4.34 8.25
N THR A 8 -3.67 4.47 8.29
CA THR A 8 -4.54 3.67 9.16
C THR A 8 -5.52 2.89 8.30
N GLY A 9 -5.61 1.59 8.54
CA GLY A 9 -6.61 0.72 7.93
C GLY A 9 -7.13 -0.31 8.91
N SER A 10 -7.95 -1.26 8.42
CA SER A 10 -8.58 -2.28 9.28
C SER A 10 -7.60 -3.11 10.12
N ALA A 11 -6.37 -3.32 9.65
CA ALA A 11 -5.35 -4.08 10.39
C ALA A 11 -4.60 -3.25 11.44
N GLY A 12 -4.83 -1.93 11.51
CA GLY A 12 -4.16 -1.00 12.40
C GLY A 12 -3.44 0.14 11.66
N THR A 13 -2.52 0.78 12.36
CA THR A 13 -1.76 1.93 11.87
C THR A 13 -0.30 1.56 11.58
N VAL A 14 0.23 2.06 10.46
CA VAL A 14 1.62 1.89 10.07
C VAL A 14 2.20 3.21 9.56
N GLU A 15 3.48 3.45 9.87
CA GLU A 15 4.25 4.53 9.27
C GLU A 15 4.97 4.01 8.03
N VAL A 16 4.86 4.76 6.94
CA VAL A 16 5.43 4.43 5.64
C VAL A 16 6.11 5.64 5.01
N SER A 17 7.02 5.38 4.10
CA SER A 17 7.75 6.36 3.33
C SER A 17 7.73 6.02 1.84
N THR A 18 8.00 7.01 0.99
CA THR A 18 8.35 6.73 -0.41
C THR A 18 9.56 5.79 -0.49
N GLY A 19 9.50 4.78 -1.34
CA GLY A 19 10.49 3.70 -1.47
C GLY A 19 10.18 2.46 -0.63
N ASP A 20 9.24 2.54 0.32
CA ASP A 20 8.79 1.35 1.04
C ASP A 20 8.05 0.40 0.10
N ARG A 21 8.26 -0.90 0.32
CA ARG A 21 7.69 -1.97 -0.50
C ARG A 21 6.75 -2.84 0.28
N PHE A 22 5.74 -3.36 -0.39
CA PHE A 22 4.77 -4.28 0.18
C PHE A 22 4.27 -5.27 -0.88
N HIS A 23 3.83 -6.44 -0.42
CA HIS A 23 3.23 -7.44 -1.30
C HIS A 23 1.71 -7.36 -1.21
N ALA A 24 1.07 -7.29 -2.37
CA ALA A 24 -0.37 -7.33 -2.49
C ALA A 24 -0.73 -7.93 -3.86
N ASP A 25 -1.78 -8.74 -3.86
CA ASP A 25 -2.33 -9.36 -5.07
C ASP A 25 -1.30 -10.11 -5.93
N GLY A 26 -0.34 -10.76 -5.26
CA GLY A 26 0.67 -11.62 -5.91
C GLY A 26 1.87 -10.89 -6.50
N VAL A 27 2.00 -9.57 -6.35
CA VAL A 27 3.17 -8.81 -6.79
C VAL A 27 3.70 -7.87 -5.71
N GLU A 28 4.93 -7.40 -5.89
CA GLU A 28 5.53 -6.36 -5.06
C GLU A 28 5.13 -4.97 -5.58
N TRP A 29 4.77 -4.09 -4.66
CA TRP A 29 4.44 -2.70 -4.92
C TRP A 29 5.41 -1.79 -4.16
N GLU A 30 5.82 -0.71 -4.79
CA GLU A 30 6.63 0.35 -4.20
C GLU A 30 5.80 1.62 -4.04
N ILE A 31 5.84 2.23 -2.86
CA ILE A 31 5.22 3.54 -2.61
C ILE A 31 6.07 4.62 -3.27
N VAL A 32 5.53 5.31 -4.27
CA VAL A 32 6.27 6.36 -5.00
C VAL A 32 5.81 7.77 -4.60
N GLY A 33 4.66 7.90 -3.96
CA GLY A 33 4.17 9.20 -3.49
C GLY A 33 2.91 9.12 -2.64
N PHE A 34 2.62 10.24 -1.97
CA PHE A 34 1.38 10.46 -1.23
C PHE A 34 0.69 11.67 -1.82
N THR A 35 -0.62 11.59 -2.05
CA THR A 35 -1.39 12.78 -2.40
C THR A 35 -1.88 13.46 -1.12
N GLY A 36 -2.18 14.76 -1.21
CA GLY A 36 -2.82 15.50 -0.12
C GLY A 36 -4.34 15.26 -0.05
N GLU A 37 -4.89 14.43 -0.93
CA GLU A 37 -6.32 14.15 -1.04
C GLU A 37 -6.67 12.87 -0.28
N SER A 38 -7.84 12.87 0.35
CA SER A 38 -8.36 11.71 1.09
C SER A 38 -9.53 11.10 0.34
N ILE A 39 -9.53 9.78 0.22
CA ILE A 39 -10.64 9.00 -0.34
C ILE A 39 -11.30 8.13 0.72
N TYR A 40 -12.49 7.63 0.41
CA TYR A 40 -13.24 6.74 1.30
C TYR A 40 -12.39 5.52 1.72
N SER A 41 -12.31 5.27 3.03
CA SER A 41 -11.77 4.02 3.59
C SER A 41 -12.80 2.90 3.45
N PRO A 42 -12.46 1.76 2.83
CA PRO A 42 -13.33 0.58 2.80
C PRO A 42 -13.62 0.00 4.20
N SER A 43 -12.83 0.36 5.20
CA SER A 43 -13.03 -0.03 6.61
C SER A 43 -13.95 0.94 7.37
N ASN A 44 -14.50 1.97 6.71
CA ASN A 44 -15.35 3.01 7.29
C ASN A 44 -14.69 3.80 8.45
N ILE A 45 -13.35 3.86 8.48
CA ILE A 45 -12.56 4.54 9.53
C ILE A 45 -12.46 6.06 9.26
N GLY A 46 -12.82 6.51 8.05
CA GLY A 46 -12.78 7.91 7.63
C GLY A 46 -12.16 8.09 6.24
N GLY A 47 -11.79 9.32 5.88
CA GLY A 47 -10.98 9.57 4.69
C GLY A 47 -9.54 9.09 4.91
N THR A 48 -9.01 8.30 3.99
CA THR A 48 -7.62 7.82 3.99
C THR A 48 -6.86 8.47 2.83
N PRO A 49 -5.60 8.89 3.00
CA PRO A 49 -4.85 9.52 1.92
C PRO A 49 -4.76 8.59 0.72
N ILE A 50 -4.77 9.17 -0.49
CA ILE A 50 -4.41 8.43 -1.69
C ILE A 50 -2.89 8.27 -1.71
N VAL A 51 -2.45 7.08 -2.05
CA VAL A 51 -1.03 6.72 -2.15
C VAL A 51 -0.78 6.23 -3.56
N ARG A 52 0.25 6.77 -4.22
CA ARG A 52 0.70 6.30 -5.53
C ARG A 52 1.69 5.19 -5.36
N CYS A 53 1.43 4.07 -6.02
CA CYS A 53 2.28 2.90 -5.99
C CYS A 53 2.68 2.49 -7.40
N ARG A 54 3.82 1.83 -7.53
CA ARG A 54 4.27 1.18 -8.77
C ARG A 54 4.47 -0.31 -8.51
N ALA A 55 3.91 -1.15 -9.38
CA ALA A 55 4.13 -2.59 -9.32
C ALA A 55 5.49 -2.97 -9.90
N HIS A 56 6.07 -4.05 -9.37
CA HIS A 56 7.30 -4.66 -9.87
C HIS A 56 7.06 -6.16 -10.12
N PRO A 57 7.41 -6.70 -11.31
CA PRO A 57 8.02 -6.01 -12.45
C PRO A 57 7.03 -5.20 -13.31
N GLU A 58 5.73 -5.49 -13.22
CA GLU A 58 4.70 -4.86 -14.04
C GLU A 58 3.34 -4.86 -13.31
N THR A 59 2.45 -3.95 -13.69
CA THR A 59 1.11 -3.84 -13.12
C THR A 59 0.29 -5.09 -13.45
N PRO A 60 -0.29 -5.79 -12.46
CA PRO A 60 -1.12 -6.95 -12.73
C PRO A 60 -2.29 -6.62 -13.66
N PRO A 61 -2.72 -7.53 -14.56
CA PRO A 61 -3.78 -7.26 -15.54
C PRO A 61 -5.08 -6.72 -14.94
N PHE A 62 -5.40 -7.12 -13.71
CA PHE A 62 -6.61 -6.64 -13.04
C PHE A 62 -6.49 -5.17 -12.60
N TRP A 63 -5.27 -4.67 -12.30
CA TRP A 63 -5.00 -3.28 -11.95
C TRP A 63 -4.80 -2.37 -13.17
N ALA A 64 -4.50 -2.93 -14.34
CA ALA A 64 -4.11 -2.18 -15.55
C ALA A 64 -5.11 -1.07 -15.95
N ARG A 65 -6.41 -1.23 -15.64
CA ARG A 65 -7.42 -0.19 -15.94
C ARG A 65 -7.35 1.06 -15.07
N TRP A 66 -6.62 1.00 -13.95
CA TRP A 66 -6.37 2.11 -13.03
C TRP A 66 -4.90 2.55 -13.06
N GLU A 67 -4.13 2.03 -14.01
CA GLU A 67 -2.76 2.46 -14.23
C GLU A 67 -2.76 3.79 -14.97
N GLU A 68 -2.06 4.76 -14.37
CA GLU A 68 -1.83 6.07 -14.95
C GLU A 68 -0.74 5.98 -16.03
N ALA A 69 -0.65 7.00 -16.88
CA ALA A 69 0.30 7.03 -17.99
C ALA A 69 1.79 6.92 -17.56
N ASP A 70 2.10 7.18 -16.29
CA ASP A 70 3.44 7.05 -15.71
C ASP A 70 3.70 5.67 -15.05
N GLY A 71 2.80 4.71 -15.24
CA GLY A 71 2.90 3.35 -14.68
C GLY A 71 2.70 3.31 -13.17
N THR A 72 1.95 4.26 -12.60
CA THR A 72 1.56 4.25 -11.20
C THR A 72 0.07 3.97 -11.04
N VAL A 73 -0.30 3.46 -9.88
CA VAL A 73 -1.69 3.19 -9.50
C VAL A 73 -1.98 3.90 -8.18
N GLU A 74 -3.10 4.60 -8.14
CA GLU A 74 -3.59 5.27 -6.93
C GLU A 74 -4.42 4.33 -6.05
N TRP A 75 -3.97 4.14 -4.80
CA TRP A 75 -4.61 3.28 -3.82
C TRP A 75 -5.04 4.04 -2.58
N CYS A 76 -6.08 3.53 -1.93
CA CYS A 76 -6.46 4.02 -0.61
C CYS A 76 -5.42 3.58 0.44
N GLY A 77 -5.03 4.51 1.31
CA GLY A 77 -4.06 4.24 2.37
C GLY A 77 -4.48 3.15 3.35
N ASP A 78 -5.79 2.88 3.47
CA ASP A 78 -6.32 1.78 4.29
C ASP A 78 -5.88 0.40 3.77
N SER A 79 -6.05 0.16 2.47
CA SER A 79 -5.66 -1.09 1.83
C SER A 79 -4.16 -1.32 1.96
N ILE A 80 -3.35 -0.27 1.78
CA ILE A 80 -1.89 -0.36 1.92
C ILE A 80 -1.49 -0.65 3.37
N ALA A 81 -2.06 0.06 4.34
CA ALA A 81 -1.82 -0.21 5.76
C ALA A 81 -2.13 -1.67 6.10
N SER A 82 -3.28 -2.14 5.63
CA SER A 82 -3.73 -3.51 5.85
C SER A 82 -2.80 -4.55 5.19
N ALA A 83 -2.38 -4.32 3.95
CA ALA A 83 -1.46 -5.19 3.23
C ALA A 83 -0.10 -5.28 3.94
N ILE A 84 0.48 -4.14 4.33
CA ILE A 84 1.77 -4.08 5.03
C ILE A 84 1.71 -4.80 6.37
N ILE A 85 0.70 -4.51 7.20
CA ILE A 85 0.60 -5.08 8.55
C ILE A 85 0.42 -6.60 8.45
N ARG A 86 -0.46 -7.07 7.56
CA ARG A 86 -0.71 -8.51 7.37
C ARG A 86 0.51 -9.22 6.78
N GLY A 87 1.19 -8.61 5.81
CA GLY A 87 2.42 -9.15 5.23
C GLY A 87 3.53 -9.30 6.29
N ARG A 88 3.70 -8.31 7.17
CA ARG A 88 4.65 -8.39 8.30
C ARG A 88 4.28 -9.49 9.31
N ALA A 89 3.00 -9.76 9.52
CA ALA A 89 2.55 -10.83 10.41
C ALA A 89 2.82 -12.21 9.81
N ALA A 90 2.60 -12.41 8.52
CA ALA A 90 2.91 -13.66 7.82
C ALA A 90 4.39 -14.03 7.93
N LEU A 91 5.30 -13.09 7.63
CA LEU A 91 6.75 -13.31 7.72
C LEU A 91 7.22 -13.69 9.14
N LYS A 92 6.56 -13.18 10.19
CA LYS A 92 6.89 -13.52 11.58
C LYS A 92 6.46 -14.94 11.97
N MET A 93 5.42 -15.48 11.34
CA MET A 93 4.97 -16.85 11.59
C MET A 93 5.88 -17.86 10.90
N GLU A 94 6.28 -17.58 9.65
CA GLU A 94 7.22 -18.45 8.90
C GLU A 94 8.60 -18.56 9.59
N GLY A 95 9.06 -17.51 10.26
CA GLY A 95 10.32 -17.53 11.01
C GLY A 95 10.28 -18.24 12.37
N ARG A 96 9.13 -18.77 12.80
CA ARG A 96 8.95 -19.37 14.13
C ARG A 96 8.92 -20.91 14.12
N ASP A 97 8.92 -21.52 12.94
CA ASP A 97 8.93 -22.97 12.73
C ASP A 97 10.30 -23.51 12.26
N GLY A 98 11.38 -22.76 12.51
CA GLY A 98 12.77 -23.12 12.17
C GLY A 98 13.64 -23.51 13.36
#